data_AF-A0A085VHG8-F1
#
_entry.id   AF-A0A085VHG8-F1
#
_cell.length_a   1.000
_cell.length_b   1.000
_cell.length_c   1.000
_cell.angle_alpha   90.00
_cell.angle_beta   90.00
_cell.angle_gamma   90.00
#
_symmetry.space_group_name_H-M   'P 1'
#
loop_
_entity.id
_entity.type
_entity.pdbx_description
1 polymer ?
#
loop_
_entity_poly.entity_id
_entity_poly.type
_entity_poly.pdbx_seq_one_letter_code
_entity_poly.pdbx_strand_id
1 'polypeptide(L)'
;MIEPERIVTLSREVEALATRGVSDIQMITRQTRLLAINALIEAAHAGKAGLGFSVVAEEVKDISERISKIASGLTQDLQASVNELTELGKSMCFDVRGQRLADLSLNLIEIIDRNLYERTCDVRWWATDASLVDVLTTQSLETCAHASERLGIILDSYTVYLDIWVADNTGRVIASGRPDSFGKVLGANVADVPWFKHALRHSSGDQYFAGEVAIEPLLNGAPTCAFSAAVRANAGKQAPVIGVIGIFFDWKNQADSVINGVRLSDDERSRTRVMMVDANHKIIASSDAQSHLGQNVDLQTKAGQASGYRTLPNSLIQGYCLTPGFETYPGMGWLGVIEQQLPAIEV
;
A
#
# COMPACT_ATOMS: atom_id res chain seq x y z
N MET A 1 -23.02 1.00 -7.69
CA MET A 1 -22.00 0.27 -6.92
C MET A 1 -22.65 -0.12 -5.60
N ILE A 2 -22.60 -1.39 -5.18
CA ILE A 2 -23.17 -1.80 -3.89
C ILE A 2 -22.15 -1.39 -2.83
N GLU A 3 -22.46 -0.36 -2.05
CA GLU A 3 -21.67 0.03 -0.89
C GLU A 3 -21.79 -1.08 0.16
N PRO A 4 -20.69 -1.73 0.61
CA PRO A 4 -20.71 -2.72 1.68
C PRO A 4 -21.44 -2.24 2.94
N GLU A 5 -21.43 -0.93 3.17
CA GLU A 5 -22.14 -0.20 4.24
C GLU A 5 -23.67 -0.43 4.20
N ARG A 6 -24.22 -0.72 3.02
CA ARG A 6 -25.64 -0.99 2.84
C ARG A 6 -26.09 -2.32 3.47
N ILE A 7 -25.20 -3.31 3.58
CA ILE A 7 -25.49 -4.57 4.28
C ILE A 7 -25.69 -4.31 5.77
N VAL A 8 -24.81 -3.51 6.38
CA VAL A 8 -24.91 -3.15 7.80
C VAL A 8 -26.17 -2.32 8.06
N THR A 9 -26.49 -1.38 7.17
CA THR A 9 -27.71 -0.56 7.27
C THR A 9 -28.97 -1.42 7.18
N LEU A 10 -29.05 -2.30 6.18
CA LEU A 10 -30.19 -3.20 5.98
C LEU A 10 -30.38 -4.17 7.16
N SER A 11 -29.28 -4.67 7.75
CA SER A 11 -29.34 -5.52 8.94
C SER A 11 -30.05 -4.81 10.11
N ARG A 12 -29.75 -3.52 10.33
CA ARG A 12 -30.42 -2.70 11.35
C ARG A 12 -31.89 -2.44 11.03
N GLU A 13 -32.23 -2.21 9.77
CA GLU A 13 -33.63 -2.03 9.35
C GLU A 13 -34.45 -3.30 9.58
N VAL A 14 -33.89 -4.46 9.26
CA VAL A 14 -34.52 -5.77 9.51
C VAL A 14 -34.72 -6.01 11.01
N GLU A 15 -33.73 -5.68 11.84
CA GLU A 15 -33.84 -5.77 13.31
C GLU A 15 -35.00 -4.91 13.83
N ALA A 16 -35.07 -3.65 13.41
CA ALA A 16 -36.10 -2.71 13.86
C ALA A 16 -37.50 -3.16 13.45
N LEU A 17 -37.65 -3.67 12.23
CA LEU A 17 -38.92 -4.18 11.72
C LEU A 17 -39.35 -5.45 12.46
N ALA A 18 -38.42 -6.38 12.68
CA ALA A 18 -38.71 -7.64 13.33
C ALA A 18 -39.04 -7.46 14.82
N THR A 19 -38.28 -6.63 15.55
CA THR A 19 -38.57 -6.28 16.95
C THR A 19 -39.95 -5.64 17.11
N ARG A 20 -40.33 -4.76 16.18
CA ARG A 20 -41.66 -4.15 16.18
C ARG A 20 -42.76 -5.19 15.96
N GLY A 21 -42.63 -6.02 14.94
CA GLY A 21 -43.62 -7.06 14.64
C GLY A 21 -43.80 -8.06 15.79
N VAL A 22 -42.71 -8.46 16.44
CA VAL A 22 -42.78 -9.36 17.60
C VAL A 22 -43.42 -8.67 18.81
N SER A 23 -43.12 -7.39 19.05
CA SER A 23 -43.76 -6.59 20.09
C SER A 23 -45.29 -6.52 19.89
N ASP A 24 -45.75 -6.29 18.66
CA ASP A 24 -47.17 -6.25 18.32
C ASP A 24 -47.86 -7.60 18.58
N ILE A 25 -47.22 -8.71 18.20
CA ILE A 25 -47.71 -10.07 18.48
C ILE A 25 -47.83 -10.29 19.98
N GLN A 26 -46.81 -9.90 20.77
CA GLN A 26 -46.85 -10.06 22.23
C GLN A 26 -47.97 -9.22 22.86
N MET A 27 -48.21 -8.00 22.35
CA MET A 27 -49.30 -7.14 22.82
C MET A 27 -50.66 -7.78 22.56
N ILE A 28 -50.92 -8.22 21.32
CA ILE A 28 -52.19 -8.88 20.93
C ILE A 28 -52.38 -10.14 21.77
N THR A 29 -51.33 -10.95 21.91
CA THR A 29 -51.38 -12.21 22.67
C THR A 29 -51.69 -11.97 24.15
N ARG A 30 -51.14 -10.91 24.75
CA ARG A 30 -51.44 -10.52 26.13
C ARG A 30 -52.90 -10.09 26.28
N GLN A 31 -53.43 -9.32 25.33
CA GLN A 31 -54.84 -8.92 25.33
C GLN A 31 -55.76 -10.15 25.21
N THR A 32 -55.46 -11.06 24.28
CA THR A 32 -56.21 -12.31 24.11
C THR A 32 -56.17 -13.18 25.36
N ARG A 33 -55.02 -13.27 26.05
CA ARG A 33 -54.90 -13.99 27.32
C ARG A 33 -55.77 -13.37 28.41
N LEU A 34 -55.83 -12.04 28.51
CA LEU A 34 -56.69 -11.34 29.46
C LEU A 34 -58.17 -11.57 29.16
N LEU A 35 -58.57 -11.56 27.89
CA LEU A 35 -59.93 -11.90 27.47
C LEU A 35 -60.30 -13.33 27.85
N ALA A 36 -59.39 -14.29 27.64
CA ALA A 36 -59.57 -15.67 28.05
C ALA A 36 -59.71 -15.82 29.57
N ILE A 37 -58.90 -15.11 30.35
CA ILE A 37 -59.00 -15.10 31.82
C ILE A 37 -60.35 -14.51 32.27
N ASN A 38 -60.79 -13.40 31.66
CA ASN A 38 -62.10 -12.82 31.96
C ASN A 38 -63.24 -13.79 31.63
N ALA A 39 -63.13 -14.50 30.50
CA ALA A 39 -64.11 -15.52 30.11
C ALA A 39 -64.12 -16.72 31.07
N LEU A 40 -62.95 -17.14 31.59
CA LEU A 40 -62.86 -18.18 32.63
C LEU A 40 -63.55 -17.74 33.93
N ILE A 41 -63.38 -16.48 34.35
CA ILE A 41 -64.04 -15.92 35.53
C ILE A 41 -65.56 -15.93 35.35
N GLU A 42 -66.05 -15.49 34.19
CA GLU A 42 -67.49 -15.44 33.91
C GLU A 42 -68.11 -16.85 33.76
N ALA A 43 -67.37 -17.78 33.15
CA ALA A 43 -67.75 -19.19 33.10
C ALA A 43 -67.88 -19.81 34.49
N ALA A 44 -66.97 -19.47 35.41
CA ALA A 44 -67.04 -19.90 36.81
C ALA A 44 -68.26 -19.30 37.53
N HIS A 45 -68.57 -18.01 37.31
CA HIS A 45 -69.78 -17.37 37.86
C HIS A 45 -71.08 -18.00 37.34
N ALA A 46 -71.13 -18.40 36.06
CA ALA A 46 -72.29 -19.06 35.46
C ALA A 46 -72.50 -20.53 35.93
N GLY A 47 -71.58 -21.08 36.75
CA GLY A 47 -71.69 -22.41 37.31
C GLY A 47 -71.83 -23.51 36.25
N LYS A 48 -72.86 -24.36 36.34
CA LYS A 48 -73.07 -25.46 35.38
C LYS A 48 -73.31 -24.98 33.94
N ALA A 49 -73.87 -23.79 33.74
CA ALA A 49 -74.12 -23.24 32.41
C ALA A 49 -72.84 -22.75 31.71
N GLY A 50 -71.79 -22.44 32.47
CA GLY A 50 -70.50 -21.95 31.96
C GLY A 50 -69.49 -23.03 31.57
N LEU A 51 -69.77 -24.31 31.84
CA LEU A 51 -68.81 -25.41 31.64
C LEU A 51 -68.25 -25.49 30.21
N GLY A 52 -69.10 -25.35 29.19
CA GLY A 52 -68.66 -25.36 27.79
C GLY A 52 -67.82 -24.14 27.41
N PHE A 53 -68.15 -22.96 27.96
CA PHE A 53 -67.36 -21.74 27.77
C PHE A 53 -66.01 -21.80 28.49
N SER A 54 -65.94 -22.46 29.65
CA SER A 54 -64.69 -22.64 30.39
C SER A 54 -63.63 -23.40 29.58
N VAL A 55 -64.04 -24.46 28.87
CA VAL A 55 -63.13 -25.27 28.03
C VAL A 55 -62.54 -24.44 26.89
N VAL A 56 -63.38 -23.64 26.22
CA VAL A 56 -62.91 -22.77 25.12
C VAL A 56 -61.97 -21.69 25.65
N ALA A 57 -62.28 -21.08 26.80
CA ALA A 57 -61.45 -20.06 27.39
C ALA A 57 -60.09 -20.59 27.88
N GLU A 58 -60.04 -21.83 28.39
CA GLU A 58 -58.80 -22.51 28.74
C GLU A 58 -57.92 -22.78 27.51
N GLU A 59 -58.50 -23.26 26.41
CA GLU A 59 -57.77 -23.47 25.14
C GLU A 59 -57.20 -22.16 24.58
N VAL A 60 -57.97 -21.05 24.62
CA VAL A 60 -57.49 -19.74 24.16
C VAL A 60 -56.34 -19.21 25.04
N LYS A 61 -56.40 -19.46 26.35
CA LYS A 61 -55.31 -19.12 27.28
C LYS A 61 -54.05 -19.90 26.94
N ASP A 62 -54.15 -21.21 26.72
CA ASP A 62 -53.04 -22.08 26.39
C ASP A 62 -52.41 -21.73 25.03
N ILE A 63 -53.23 -21.44 24.01
CA ILE A 63 -52.77 -20.91 22.71
C ILE A 63 -52.00 -19.61 22.91
N SER A 64 -52.51 -18.70 23.74
CA SER A 64 -51.85 -17.40 24.02
C SER A 64 -50.51 -17.59 24.73
N GLU A 65 -50.39 -18.55 25.64
CA GLU A 65 -49.12 -18.88 26.30
C GLU A 65 -48.10 -19.48 25.30
N ARG A 66 -48.55 -20.35 24.40
CA ARG A 66 -47.71 -20.91 23.32
C ARG A 66 -47.23 -19.83 22.35
N ILE A 67 -48.12 -18.93 21.91
CA ILE A 67 -47.75 -17.81 21.03
C ILE A 67 -46.73 -16.91 21.72
N SER A 68 -46.92 -16.60 23.01
CA SER A 68 -45.97 -15.78 23.79
C SER A 68 -44.58 -16.43 23.83
N LYS A 69 -44.51 -17.76 24.03
CA LYS A 69 -43.25 -18.51 24.03
C LYS A 69 -42.57 -18.50 22.67
N ILE A 70 -43.33 -18.71 21.58
CA ILE A 70 -42.81 -18.66 20.21
C ILE A 70 -42.28 -17.25 19.88
N ALA A 71 -43.05 -16.20 20.21
CA ALA A 71 -42.65 -14.81 19.99
C ALA A 71 -41.36 -14.47 20.75
N SER A 72 -41.22 -14.93 22.00
CA SER A 72 -39.98 -14.74 22.76
C SER A 72 -38.79 -15.49 22.16
N GLY A 73 -38.96 -16.73 21.69
CA GLY A 73 -37.91 -17.49 21.03
C GLY A 73 -37.47 -16.81 19.72
N LEU A 74 -38.44 -16.37 18.91
CA LEU A 74 -38.18 -15.65 17.68
C LEU A 74 -37.38 -14.35 17.92
N THR A 75 -37.65 -13.63 19.03
CA THR A 75 -36.87 -12.43 19.39
C THR A 75 -35.39 -12.78 19.64
N GLN A 76 -35.12 -13.86 20.38
CA GLN A 76 -33.76 -14.29 20.70
C GLN A 76 -33.01 -14.74 19.43
N ASP A 77 -33.65 -15.54 18.60
CA ASP A 77 -33.06 -16.03 17.34
C ASP A 77 -32.77 -14.86 16.39
N LEU A 78 -33.71 -13.92 16.24
CA LEU A 78 -33.52 -12.72 15.42
C LEU A 78 -32.36 -11.86 15.92
N GLN A 79 -32.28 -11.61 17.23
CA GLN A 79 -31.19 -10.81 17.80
C GLN A 79 -29.83 -11.47 17.54
N ALA A 80 -29.74 -12.80 17.70
CA ALA A 80 -28.52 -13.54 17.42
C ALA A 80 -28.12 -13.43 15.94
N SER A 81 -29.06 -13.65 15.01
CA SER A 81 -28.81 -13.55 13.57
C SER A 81 -28.44 -12.13 13.11
N VAL A 82 -29.09 -11.09 13.64
CA VAL A 82 -28.76 -9.69 13.32
C VAL A 82 -27.37 -9.33 13.82
N ASN A 83 -27.00 -9.78 15.02
CA ASN A 83 -25.66 -9.54 15.55
C ASN A 83 -24.60 -10.21 14.67
N GLU A 84 -24.82 -11.46 14.26
CA GLU A 84 -23.93 -12.18 13.35
C GLU A 84 -23.83 -11.48 11.98
N LEU A 85 -24.96 -11.07 11.38
CA LEU A 85 -24.98 -10.33 10.11
C LEU A 85 -24.25 -8.99 10.20
N THR A 86 -24.38 -8.29 11.33
CA THR A 86 -23.72 -7.00 11.56
C THR A 86 -22.20 -7.18 11.65
N GLU A 87 -21.71 -8.19 12.37
CA GLU A 87 -20.29 -8.49 12.47
C GLU A 87 -19.71 -8.97 11.13
N LEU A 88 -20.45 -9.83 10.41
CA LEU A 88 -20.05 -10.27 9.07
C LEU A 88 -19.99 -9.10 8.08
N GLY A 89 -20.99 -8.21 8.10
CA GLY A 89 -21.04 -7.02 7.25
C GLY A 89 -19.88 -6.06 7.53
N LYS A 90 -19.54 -5.85 8.80
CA LYS A 90 -18.35 -5.08 9.19
C LYS A 90 -17.07 -5.73 8.66
N SER A 91 -16.87 -7.02 8.93
CA SER A 91 -15.69 -7.77 8.47
C SER A 91 -15.53 -7.68 6.95
N MET A 92 -16.62 -7.87 6.20
CA MET A 92 -16.62 -7.76 4.75
C MET A 92 -16.25 -6.35 4.26
N CYS A 93 -16.73 -5.29 4.93
CA CYS A 93 -16.34 -3.92 4.59
C CYS A 93 -14.83 -3.69 4.83
N PHE A 94 -14.29 -4.19 5.95
CA PHE A 94 -12.86 -4.14 6.22
C PHE A 94 -12.04 -4.89 5.18
N ASP A 95 -12.45 -6.11 4.82
CA ASP A 95 -11.74 -6.93 3.84
C ASP A 95 -11.74 -6.30 2.45
N VAL A 96 -12.89 -5.78 1.99
CA VAL A 96 -12.98 -5.10 0.68
C VAL A 96 -12.07 -3.86 0.64
N ARG A 97 -12.04 -3.07 1.72
CA ARG A 97 -11.17 -1.88 1.80
C ARG A 97 -9.70 -2.28 1.89
N GLY A 98 -9.38 -3.24 2.76
CA GLY A 98 -8.02 -3.74 2.95
C GLY A 98 -7.41 -4.32 1.68
N GLN A 99 -8.16 -5.16 0.96
CA GLN A 99 -7.76 -5.70 -0.34
C GLN A 99 -7.51 -4.58 -1.34
N ARG A 100 -8.41 -3.59 -1.43
CA ARG A 100 -8.20 -2.45 -2.33
C ARG A 100 -6.92 -1.68 -2.01
N LEU A 101 -6.58 -1.47 -0.73
CA LEU A 101 -5.34 -0.78 -0.35
C LEU A 101 -4.10 -1.63 -0.68
N ALA A 102 -4.17 -2.95 -0.53
CA ALA A 102 -3.10 -3.85 -0.95
C ALA A 102 -2.92 -3.82 -2.48
N ASP A 103 -4.00 -3.81 -3.26
CA ASP A 103 -3.96 -3.68 -4.72
C ASP A 103 -3.39 -2.34 -5.17
N LEU A 104 -3.77 -1.24 -4.52
CA LEU A 104 -3.19 0.08 -4.79
C LEU A 104 -1.70 0.12 -4.43
N SER A 105 -1.30 -0.58 -3.36
CA SER A 105 0.11 -0.71 -2.96
C SER A 105 0.93 -1.50 -3.97
N LEU A 106 0.34 -2.55 -4.58
CA LEU A 106 0.96 -3.32 -5.67
C LEU A 106 1.19 -2.42 -6.89
N ASN A 107 0.16 -1.72 -7.35
CA ASN A 107 0.29 -0.81 -8.50
C ASN A 107 1.34 0.28 -8.27
N LEU A 108 1.43 0.81 -7.05
CA LEU A 108 2.44 1.78 -6.64
C LEU A 108 3.86 1.21 -6.81
N ILE A 109 4.13 0.03 -6.24
CA ILE A 109 5.49 -0.54 -6.22
C ILE A 109 5.91 -1.12 -7.57
N GLU A 110 4.98 -1.65 -8.37
CA GLU A 110 5.25 -2.16 -9.72
C GLU A 110 5.76 -1.05 -10.67
N ILE A 111 5.18 0.15 -10.57
CA ILE A 111 5.64 1.29 -11.38
C ILE A 111 7.08 1.65 -11.02
N ILE A 112 7.44 1.61 -9.73
CA ILE A 112 8.80 1.85 -9.29
C ILE A 112 9.74 0.76 -9.79
N ASP A 113 9.40 -0.52 -9.64
CA ASP A 113 10.25 -1.62 -10.12
C ASP A 113 10.57 -1.53 -11.60
N ARG A 114 9.58 -1.19 -12.44
CA ARG A 114 9.82 -0.97 -13.86
C ARG A 114 10.78 0.19 -14.10
N ASN A 115 10.58 1.31 -13.40
CA ASN A 115 11.47 2.45 -13.51
C ASN A 115 12.89 2.09 -13.11
N LEU A 116 13.09 1.37 -12.00
CA LEU A 116 14.41 0.95 -11.52
C LEU A 116 15.06 -0.07 -12.46
N TYR A 117 14.30 -1.04 -12.99
CA TYR A 117 14.77 -1.98 -14.00
C TYR A 117 15.40 -1.26 -15.20
N GLU A 118 14.72 -0.25 -15.74
CA GLU A 118 15.25 0.53 -16.87
C GLU A 118 16.61 1.16 -16.54
N ARG A 119 16.81 1.70 -15.33
CA ARG A 119 18.10 2.29 -14.92
C ARG A 119 19.24 1.26 -14.88
N THR A 120 18.92 0.01 -14.54
CA THR A 120 19.91 -1.09 -14.62
C THR A 120 20.35 -1.36 -16.05
N CYS A 121 19.46 -1.20 -17.03
CA CYS A 121 19.77 -1.33 -18.45
C CYS A 121 20.55 -0.12 -18.95
N ASP A 122 20.09 1.09 -18.61
CA ASP A 122 20.72 2.36 -18.97
C ASP A 122 22.20 2.38 -18.57
N VAL A 123 22.50 2.08 -17.30
CA VAL A 123 23.87 2.16 -16.78
C VAL A 123 24.83 1.16 -17.45
N ARG A 124 24.34 -0.04 -17.76
CA ARG A 124 25.14 -1.07 -18.46
C ARG A 124 25.34 -0.74 -19.93
N TRP A 125 24.32 -0.17 -20.57
CA TRP A 125 24.42 0.27 -21.95
C TRP A 125 25.43 1.41 -22.08
N TRP A 126 25.28 2.46 -21.27
CA TRP A 126 26.17 3.63 -21.30
C TRP A 126 27.59 3.30 -20.87
N ALA A 127 27.81 2.29 -20.02
CA ALA A 127 29.15 1.80 -19.71
C ALA A 127 29.94 1.30 -20.94
N THR A 128 29.28 1.08 -22.08
CA THR A 128 29.91 0.69 -23.35
C THR A 128 30.10 1.85 -24.34
N ASP A 129 29.68 3.07 -23.99
CA ASP A 129 29.83 4.24 -24.85
C ASP A 129 31.32 4.56 -25.10
N ALA A 130 31.67 4.80 -26.37
CA ALA A 130 33.05 5.04 -26.78
C ALA A 130 33.66 6.26 -26.07
N SER A 131 32.88 7.32 -25.84
CA SER A 131 33.38 8.52 -25.15
C SER A 131 33.80 8.24 -23.70
N LEU A 132 33.17 7.27 -23.04
CA LEU A 132 33.50 6.83 -21.68
C LEU A 132 34.77 5.98 -21.66
N VAL A 133 34.93 5.10 -22.65
CA VAL A 133 36.16 4.31 -22.81
C VAL A 133 37.35 5.22 -23.14
N ASP A 134 37.17 6.18 -24.04
CA ASP A 134 38.21 7.11 -24.49
C ASP A 134 38.68 8.04 -23.38
N VAL A 135 37.74 8.60 -22.59
CA VAL A 135 38.10 9.46 -21.46
C VAL A 135 38.87 8.70 -20.39
N LEU A 136 38.49 7.46 -20.07
CA LEU A 136 39.16 6.65 -19.05
C LEU A 136 40.53 6.13 -19.50
N THR A 137 40.73 5.96 -20.81
CA THR A 137 42.00 5.52 -21.39
C THR A 137 43.00 6.68 -21.52
N THR A 138 42.54 7.84 -21.96
CA THR A 138 43.42 8.97 -22.32
C THR A 138 43.52 10.03 -21.23
N GLN A 139 42.40 10.34 -20.56
CA GLN A 139 42.28 11.36 -19.52
C GLN A 139 42.86 12.74 -19.88
N SER A 140 42.71 13.17 -21.14
CA SER A 140 43.07 14.52 -21.56
C SER A 140 41.93 15.51 -21.30
N LEU A 141 42.24 16.81 -21.26
CA LEU A 141 41.21 17.84 -21.12
C LEU A 141 40.15 17.76 -22.23
N GLU A 142 40.57 17.40 -23.44
CA GLU A 142 39.69 17.25 -24.60
C GLU A 142 38.74 16.05 -24.43
N THR A 143 39.24 14.88 -24.03
CA THR A 143 38.39 13.70 -23.83
C THR A 143 37.44 13.86 -22.63
N CYS A 144 37.88 14.56 -21.57
CA CYS A 144 37.00 14.89 -20.44
C CYS A 144 35.86 15.84 -20.84
N ALA A 145 36.16 16.87 -21.64
CA ALA A 145 35.15 17.79 -22.15
C ALA A 145 34.16 17.07 -23.08
N HIS A 146 34.67 16.24 -23.99
CA HIS A 146 33.83 15.47 -24.91
C HIS A 146 32.91 14.49 -24.17
N ALA A 147 33.44 13.73 -23.20
CA ALA A 147 32.63 12.82 -22.39
C ALA A 147 31.54 13.59 -21.61
N SER A 148 31.89 14.73 -21.01
CA SER A 148 30.91 15.57 -20.29
C SER A 148 29.79 16.09 -21.20
N GLU A 149 30.12 16.54 -22.42
CA GLU A 149 29.14 16.93 -23.43
C GLU A 149 28.22 15.77 -23.83
N ARG A 150 28.78 14.57 -24.08
CA ARG A 150 28.02 13.37 -24.41
C ARG A 150 27.05 12.99 -23.30
N LEU A 151 27.49 13.04 -22.04
CA LEU A 151 26.63 12.81 -20.87
C LEU A 151 25.52 13.87 -20.76
N GLY A 152 25.82 15.13 -21.06
CA GLY A 152 24.82 16.20 -21.12
C GLY A 152 23.71 15.91 -22.14
N ILE A 153 24.06 15.47 -23.35
CA ILE A 153 23.10 15.08 -24.39
C ILE A 153 22.20 13.93 -23.93
N ILE A 154 22.75 12.94 -23.22
CA ILE A 154 21.96 11.86 -22.62
C ILE A 154 20.97 12.45 -21.62
N LEU A 155 21.42 13.31 -20.71
CA LEU A 155 20.58 13.92 -19.68
C LEU A 155 19.50 14.86 -20.24
N ASP A 156 19.69 15.43 -21.44
CA ASP A 156 18.66 16.21 -22.13
C ASP A 156 17.53 15.32 -22.67
N SER A 157 17.83 14.06 -22.98
CA SER A 157 16.85 13.07 -23.45
C SER A 157 16.21 12.27 -22.31
N TYR A 158 16.97 12.01 -21.25
CA TYR A 158 16.56 11.22 -20.08
C TYR A 158 16.47 12.11 -18.84
N THR A 159 15.35 12.82 -18.71
CA THR A 159 15.14 13.85 -17.67
C THR A 159 14.89 13.30 -16.26
N VAL A 160 15.00 11.98 -16.06
CA VAL A 160 14.77 11.30 -14.77
C VAL A 160 16.04 11.23 -13.90
N TYR A 161 17.18 11.66 -14.44
CA TYR A 161 18.46 11.67 -13.76
C TYR A 161 18.85 13.09 -13.39
N LEU A 162 19.44 13.26 -12.21
CA LEU A 162 20.05 14.52 -11.81
C LEU A 162 21.38 14.72 -12.54
N ASP A 163 22.23 13.69 -12.56
CA ASP A 163 23.53 13.71 -13.20
C ASP A 163 24.02 12.30 -13.52
N ILE A 164 25.05 12.22 -14.37
CA ILE A 164 25.81 11.02 -14.69
C ILE A 164 27.28 11.33 -14.48
N TRP A 165 27.99 10.48 -13.73
CA TRP A 165 29.41 10.65 -13.42
C TRP A 165 30.24 9.52 -14.00
N VAL A 166 31.46 9.87 -14.41
CA VAL A 166 32.49 8.90 -14.79
C VAL A 166 33.65 9.06 -13.84
N ALA A 167 33.97 7.99 -13.12
CA ALA A 167 35.09 7.95 -12.19
C ALA A 167 36.19 7.00 -12.70
N ASP A 168 37.44 7.41 -12.53
CA ASP A 168 38.61 6.57 -12.82
C ASP A 168 38.77 5.43 -11.81
N ASN A 169 39.76 4.56 -12.02
CA ASN A 169 40.02 3.42 -11.13
C ASN A 169 40.47 3.80 -9.70
N THR A 170 40.82 5.07 -9.46
CA THR A 170 41.17 5.60 -8.13
C THR A 170 39.96 6.17 -7.41
N GLY A 171 38.81 6.29 -8.10
CA GLY A 171 37.60 6.90 -7.58
C GLY A 171 37.53 8.41 -7.78
N ARG A 172 38.38 9.01 -8.60
CA ARG A 172 38.26 10.42 -8.94
C ARG A 172 37.25 10.60 -10.07
N VAL A 173 36.27 11.48 -9.88
CA VAL A 173 35.31 11.85 -10.93
C VAL A 173 36.01 12.72 -11.99
N ILE A 174 36.05 12.26 -13.24
CA ILE A 174 36.75 12.91 -14.36
C ILE A 174 35.81 13.50 -15.40
N ALA A 175 34.54 13.09 -15.43
CA ALA A 175 33.49 13.68 -16.26
C ALA A 175 32.15 13.67 -15.53
N SER A 176 31.31 14.68 -15.81
CA SER A 176 29.95 14.84 -15.31
C SER A 176 29.06 15.36 -16.44
N GLY A 177 27.78 14.97 -16.47
CA GLY A 177 26.83 15.45 -17.47
C GLY A 177 26.25 16.83 -17.18
N ARG A 178 26.30 17.29 -15.92
CA ARG A 178 25.84 18.62 -15.49
C ARG A 178 26.91 19.38 -14.69
N PRO A 179 28.12 19.59 -15.24
CA PRO A 179 29.21 20.23 -14.51
C PRO A 179 28.86 21.67 -14.06
N ASP A 180 28.04 22.38 -14.82
CA ASP A 180 27.59 23.73 -14.49
C ASP A 180 26.54 23.77 -13.37
N SER A 181 25.76 22.70 -13.20
CA SER A 181 24.75 22.60 -12.14
C SER A 181 25.35 22.10 -10.82
N PHE A 182 26.38 21.26 -10.90
CA PHE A 182 27.01 20.61 -9.76
C PHE A 182 28.53 20.77 -9.78
N GLY A 183 29.01 22.01 -9.70
CA GLY A 183 30.44 22.35 -9.86
C GLY A 183 31.43 21.72 -8.87
N LYS A 184 30.95 21.02 -7.83
CA LYS A 184 31.79 20.26 -6.88
C LYS A 184 32.02 18.80 -7.27
N VAL A 185 31.32 18.31 -8.29
CA VAL A 185 31.38 16.90 -8.73
C VAL A 185 32.71 16.60 -9.40
N LEU A 186 33.15 17.44 -10.34
CA LEU A 186 34.41 17.21 -11.06
C LEU A 186 35.59 17.22 -10.09
N GLY A 187 36.38 16.16 -10.11
CA GLY A 187 37.52 15.95 -9.21
C GLY A 187 37.16 15.44 -7.81
N ALA A 188 35.87 15.26 -7.49
CA ALA A 188 35.46 14.63 -6.24
C ALA A 188 35.99 13.19 -6.14
N ASN A 189 36.26 12.76 -4.91
CA ASN A 189 36.68 11.39 -4.62
C ASN A 189 35.48 10.57 -4.14
N VAL A 190 35.17 9.52 -4.88
CA VAL A 190 34.09 8.55 -4.63
C VAL A 190 34.63 7.14 -4.38
N ALA A 191 35.92 6.96 -4.10
CA ALA A 191 36.54 5.64 -3.90
C ALA A 191 35.84 4.80 -2.80
N ASP A 192 35.31 5.48 -1.78
CA ASP A 192 34.71 4.83 -0.61
C ASP A 192 33.19 4.65 -0.68
N VAL A 193 32.52 5.17 -1.72
CA VAL A 193 31.05 5.07 -1.80
C VAL A 193 30.62 3.67 -2.30
N PRO A 194 29.45 3.15 -1.88
CA PRO A 194 29.05 1.79 -2.21
C PRO A 194 28.97 1.50 -3.71
N TRP A 195 28.34 2.38 -4.49
CA TRP A 195 28.14 2.17 -5.92
C TRP A 195 29.47 1.98 -6.66
N PHE A 196 30.47 2.82 -6.36
CA PHE A 196 31.80 2.74 -6.97
C PHE A 196 32.51 1.43 -6.59
N LYS A 197 32.58 1.11 -5.29
CA LYS A 197 33.27 -0.09 -4.79
C LYS A 197 32.68 -1.38 -5.33
N HIS A 198 31.35 -1.45 -5.45
CA HIS A 198 30.68 -2.65 -5.97
C HIS A 198 30.94 -2.80 -7.47
N ALA A 199 30.74 -1.74 -8.25
CA ALA A 199 30.95 -1.79 -9.69
C ALA A 199 32.39 -2.17 -10.06
N LEU A 200 33.39 -1.63 -9.36
CA LEU A 200 34.81 -1.93 -9.61
C LEU A 200 35.15 -3.43 -9.41
N ARG A 201 34.37 -4.15 -8.59
CA ARG A 201 34.57 -5.58 -8.28
C ARG A 201 33.80 -6.51 -9.20
N HIS A 202 32.95 -5.99 -10.08
CA HIS A 202 32.21 -6.83 -11.03
C HIS A 202 33.15 -7.55 -11.98
N SER A 203 32.84 -8.81 -12.28
CA SER A 203 33.60 -9.66 -13.20
C SER A 203 33.10 -9.58 -14.64
N SER A 204 31.84 -9.22 -14.86
CA SER A 204 31.23 -9.06 -16.19
C SER A 204 30.66 -7.66 -16.41
N GLY A 205 30.55 -7.23 -17.66
CA GLY A 205 29.80 -6.04 -18.08
C GLY A 205 28.27 -6.18 -17.97
N ASP A 206 27.77 -7.41 -17.77
CA ASP A 206 26.34 -7.65 -17.54
C ASP A 206 25.90 -7.30 -16.11
N GLN A 207 26.85 -7.10 -15.19
CA GLN A 207 26.60 -6.79 -13.79
C GLN A 207 26.46 -5.30 -13.55
N TYR A 208 25.59 -4.95 -12.61
CA TYR A 208 25.30 -3.59 -12.19
C TYR A 208 25.12 -3.56 -10.67
N PHE A 209 25.21 -2.36 -10.11
CA PHE A 209 24.83 -2.08 -8.73
C PHE A 209 23.60 -1.18 -8.76
N ALA A 210 22.63 -1.48 -7.90
CA ALA A 210 21.48 -0.63 -7.59
C ALA A 210 21.56 -0.27 -6.10
N GLY A 211 21.62 1.03 -5.81
CA GLY A 211 21.78 1.55 -4.46
C GLY A 211 20.46 1.74 -3.73
N GLU A 212 20.54 1.91 -2.42
CA GLU A 212 19.42 2.40 -1.63
C GLU A 212 19.20 3.91 -1.86
N VAL A 213 18.01 4.39 -1.49
CA VAL A 213 17.72 5.83 -1.50
C VAL A 213 18.57 6.54 -0.45
N ALA A 214 19.37 7.50 -0.89
CA ALA A 214 20.25 8.27 -0.02
C ALA A 214 20.35 9.73 -0.45
N ILE A 215 20.67 10.60 0.51
CA ILE A 215 21.00 12.00 0.24
C ILE A 215 22.39 12.06 -0.37
N GLU A 216 22.52 12.67 -1.54
CA GLU A 216 23.81 12.86 -2.23
C GLU A 216 24.33 14.29 -2.03
N PRO A 217 25.38 14.50 -1.20
CA PRO A 217 25.89 15.84 -0.89
C PRO A 217 26.42 16.60 -2.11
N LEU A 218 26.97 15.91 -3.11
CA LEU A 218 27.51 16.56 -4.32
C LEU A 218 26.40 17.03 -5.28
N LEU A 219 25.19 16.50 -5.13
CA LEU A 219 23.99 16.90 -5.87
C LEU A 219 23.09 17.81 -5.02
N ASN A 220 23.71 18.74 -4.29
CA ASN A 220 23.03 19.70 -3.42
C ASN A 220 22.16 19.06 -2.31
N GLY A 221 22.49 17.84 -1.89
CA GLY A 221 21.72 17.12 -0.88
C GLY A 221 20.38 16.59 -1.40
N ALA A 222 20.26 16.32 -2.70
CA ALA A 222 19.08 15.70 -3.26
C ALA A 222 18.97 14.21 -2.84
N PRO A 223 17.75 13.70 -2.56
CA PRO A 223 17.51 12.27 -2.45
C PRO A 223 17.69 11.59 -3.82
N THR A 224 18.57 10.59 -3.88
CA THR A 224 18.88 9.86 -5.10
C THR A 224 18.87 8.36 -4.89
N CYS A 225 18.69 7.63 -5.98
CA CYS A 225 19.00 6.21 -6.05
C CYS A 225 20.14 6.04 -7.06
N ALA A 226 21.32 5.65 -6.58
CA ALA A 226 22.51 5.54 -7.42
C ALA A 226 22.59 4.17 -8.09
N PHE A 227 22.81 4.15 -9.41
CA PHE A 227 23.10 2.94 -10.16
C PHE A 227 24.49 3.04 -10.77
N SER A 228 25.20 1.92 -10.87
CA SER A 228 26.54 1.94 -11.45
C SER A 228 26.92 0.66 -12.16
N ALA A 229 27.80 0.79 -13.14
CA ALA A 229 28.42 -0.31 -13.86
C ALA A 229 29.90 -0.03 -14.14
N ALA A 230 30.68 -1.10 -14.29
CA ALA A 230 32.07 -1.00 -14.65
C ALA A 230 32.21 -0.61 -16.13
N VAL A 231 32.99 0.43 -16.41
CA VAL A 231 33.47 0.71 -17.77
C VAL A 231 34.71 -0.14 -18.02
N ARG A 232 34.71 -0.88 -19.13
CA ARG A 232 35.74 -1.87 -19.45
C ARG A 232 36.49 -1.49 -20.72
N ALA A 233 37.76 -1.88 -20.79
CA ALA A 233 38.60 -1.63 -21.96
C ALA A 233 37.94 -2.18 -23.24
N ASN A 234 37.98 -1.39 -24.32
CA ASN A 234 37.36 -1.70 -25.63
C ASN A 234 35.87 -2.08 -25.55
N ALA A 235 35.14 -1.62 -24.52
CA ALA A 235 33.76 -2.02 -24.25
C ALA A 235 33.55 -3.55 -24.15
N GLY A 236 34.62 -4.31 -23.88
CA GLY A 236 34.55 -5.76 -23.82
C GLY A 236 33.91 -6.24 -22.51
N LYS A 237 32.88 -7.10 -22.59
CA LYS A 237 32.16 -7.61 -21.40
C LYS A 237 33.08 -8.27 -20.36
N GLN A 238 34.15 -8.91 -20.80
CA GLN A 238 35.14 -9.60 -19.94
C GLN A 238 36.49 -8.88 -19.88
N ALA A 239 36.57 -7.69 -20.48
CA ALA A 239 37.80 -6.91 -20.47
C ALA A 239 38.07 -6.30 -19.09
N PRO A 240 39.33 -5.92 -18.79
CA PRO A 240 39.66 -5.26 -17.53
C PRO A 240 38.82 -4.01 -17.29
N VAL A 241 38.45 -3.78 -16.03
CA VAL A 241 37.77 -2.55 -15.61
C VAL A 241 38.76 -1.39 -15.66
N ILE A 242 38.38 -0.31 -16.33
CA ILE A 242 39.19 0.91 -16.46
C ILE A 242 38.59 2.11 -15.72
N GLY A 243 37.33 2.01 -15.30
CA GLY A 243 36.65 2.99 -14.47
C GLY A 243 35.21 2.58 -14.20
N VAL A 244 34.40 3.51 -13.69
CA VAL A 244 33.01 3.26 -13.32
C VAL A 244 32.14 4.41 -13.80
N ILE A 245 30.98 4.08 -14.37
CA ILE A 245 29.89 5.02 -14.58
C ILE A 245 28.92 4.93 -13.40
N GLY A 246 28.54 6.08 -12.83
CA GLY A 246 27.49 6.22 -11.84
C GLY A 246 26.38 7.11 -12.39
N ILE A 247 25.13 6.70 -12.24
CA ILE A 247 23.96 7.49 -12.63
C ILE A 247 23.08 7.73 -11.41
N PHE A 248 22.60 8.95 -11.26
CA PHE A 248 21.91 9.40 -10.05
C PHE A 248 20.45 9.68 -10.38
N PHE A 249 19.61 8.68 -10.14
CA PHE A 249 18.17 8.77 -10.37
C PHE A 249 17.54 9.77 -9.40
N ASP A 250 16.76 10.71 -9.93
CA ASP A 250 16.05 11.73 -9.16
C ASP A 250 14.90 11.10 -8.36
N TRP A 251 15.25 10.52 -7.22
CA TRP A 251 14.30 9.73 -6.45
C TRP A 251 13.09 10.55 -6.01
N LYS A 252 13.32 11.80 -5.58
CA LYS A 252 12.24 12.65 -5.06
C LYS A 252 11.17 12.90 -6.12
N ASN A 253 11.55 13.40 -7.29
CA ASN A 253 10.55 13.75 -8.31
C ASN A 253 9.81 12.52 -8.85
N GLN A 254 10.52 11.39 -8.98
CA GLN A 254 9.94 10.16 -9.49
C GLN A 254 9.00 9.52 -8.47
N ALA A 255 9.39 9.44 -7.20
CA ALA A 255 8.54 8.92 -6.15
C ALA A 255 7.31 9.81 -5.92
N ASP A 256 7.47 11.14 -5.92
CA ASP A 256 6.35 12.09 -5.80
C ASP A 256 5.33 11.91 -6.94
N SER A 257 5.81 11.71 -8.17
CA SER A 257 4.94 11.44 -9.34
C SER A 257 4.12 10.16 -9.16
N VAL A 258 4.76 9.07 -8.73
CA VAL A 258 4.08 7.77 -8.53
C VAL A 258 3.09 7.83 -7.37
N ILE A 259 3.48 8.44 -6.24
CA ILE A 259 2.62 8.64 -5.07
C ILE A 259 1.37 9.47 -5.43
N ASN A 260 1.56 10.57 -6.17
CA ASN A 260 0.44 11.40 -6.61
C ASN A 260 -0.44 10.69 -7.64
N GLY A 261 0.14 9.80 -8.44
CA GLY A 261 -0.56 8.97 -9.44
C GLY A 261 -1.45 7.86 -8.89
N VAL A 262 -1.37 7.54 -7.59
CA VAL A 262 -2.27 6.55 -6.95
C VAL A 262 -3.73 6.99 -7.10
N ARG A 263 -4.59 6.08 -7.57
CA ARG A 263 -6.00 6.36 -7.89
C ARG A 263 -6.88 6.40 -6.63
N LEU A 264 -6.87 7.56 -5.98
CA LEU A 264 -7.72 7.91 -4.85
C LEU A 264 -8.65 9.07 -5.25
N SER A 265 -9.90 9.04 -4.79
CA SER A 265 -10.77 10.22 -4.86
C SER A 265 -10.23 11.35 -3.96
N ASP A 266 -10.72 12.58 -4.14
CA ASP A 266 -10.30 13.71 -3.32
C ASP A 266 -10.60 13.49 -1.83
N ASP A 267 -11.78 12.93 -1.53
CA ASP A 267 -12.13 12.51 -0.17
C ASP A 267 -11.11 11.51 0.35
N GLU A 268 -10.89 10.40 -0.37
CA GLU A 268 -9.97 9.35 0.07
C GLU A 268 -8.56 9.88 0.29
N ARG A 269 -8.06 10.72 -0.62
CA ARG A 269 -6.72 11.31 -0.53
C ARG A 269 -6.54 12.13 0.75
N SER A 270 -7.57 12.85 1.21
CA SER A 270 -7.50 13.62 2.47
C SER A 270 -7.35 12.77 3.73
N ARG A 271 -7.67 11.47 3.63
CA ARG A 271 -7.71 10.49 4.74
C ARG A 271 -6.75 9.33 4.50
N THR A 272 -5.88 9.43 3.49
CA THR A 272 -4.95 8.38 3.07
C THR A 272 -3.52 8.89 3.04
N ARG A 273 -2.62 8.15 3.67
CA ARG A 273 -1.17 8.30 3.56
C ARG A 273 -0.62 7.20 2.66
N VAL A 274 0.07 7.58 1.59
CA VAL A 274 0.72 6.68 0.65
C VAL A 274 2.23 6.75 0.89
N MET A 275 2.87 5.61 1.05
CA MET A 275 4.29 5.49 1.37
C MET A 275 4.96 4.43 0.51
N MET A 276 6.26 4.60 0.33
CA MET A 276 7.18 3.55 -0.08
C MET A 276 8.19 3.36 1.05
N VAL A 277 8.51 2.11 1.37
CA VAL A 277 9.49 1.77 2.42
C VAL A 277 10.55 0.80 1.89
N ASP A 278 11.76 0.91 2.43
CA ASP A 278 12.86 -0.02 2.12
C ASP A 278 12.64 -1.41 2.77
N ALA A 279 13.56 -2.34 2.50
CA ALA A 279 13.51 -3.70 3.07
C ALA A 279 13.62 -3.74 4.60
N ASN A 280 14.03 -2.64 5.24
CA ASN A 280 14.10 -2.47 6.69
C ASN A 280 12.90 -1.67 7.24
N HIS A 281 11.85 -1.47 6.43
CA HIS A 281 10.64 -0.71 6.74
C HIS A 281 10.89 0.76 7.04
N LYS A 282 11.93 1.36 6.45
CA LYS A 282 12.18 2.80 6.52
C LYS A 282 11.55 3.53 5.34
N ILE A 283 10.91 4.66 5.61
CA ILE A 283 10.29 5.50 4.59
C ILE A 283 11.36 5.96 3.60
N ILE A 284 11.14 5.62 2.33
CA ILE A 284 11.90 6.15 1.20
C ILE A 284 11.11 7.22 0.44
N ALA A 285 9.78 7.19 0.50
CA ALA A 285 8.92 8.27 0.01
C ALA A 285 7.57 8.28 0.75
N SER A 286 6.94 9.44 0.90
CA SER A 286 5.62 9.57 1.53
C SER A 286 4.81 10.73 0.93
N SER A 287 3.49 10.60 0.95
CA SER A 287 2.54 11.64 0.51
C SER A 287 2.35 12.76 1.53
N ASP A 288 2.72 12.55 2.79
CA ASP A 288 2.57 13.53 3.86
C ASP A 288 3.89 14.25 4.18
N ALA A 289 3.79 15.52 4.57
CA ALA A 289 4.96 16.34 4.89
C ALA A 289 5.60 16.03 6.26
N GLN A 290 4.92 15.25 7.11
CA GLN A 290 5.42 14.90 8.45
C GLN A 290 6.42 13.74 8.41
N SER A 291 6.26 12.84 7.44
CA SER A 291 7.16 11.72 7.24
C SER A 291 8.47 12.17 6.60
N HIS A 292 9.59 11.68 7.11
CA HIS A 292 10.92 11.99 6.57
C HIS A 292 11.65 10.73 6.12
N LEU A 293 12.58 10.92 5.17
CA LEU A 293 13.43 9.86 4.65
C LEU A 293 14.15 9.14 5.81
N GLY A 294 14.07 7.81 5.83
CA GLY A 294 14.71 6.96 6.83
C GLY A 294 13.89 6.70 8.10
N GLN A 295 12.72 7.33 8.26
CA GLN A 295 11.82 7.09 9.40
C GLN A 295 11.28 5.65 9.38
N ASN A 296 11.27 4.95 10.53
CA ASN A 296 10.68 3.61 10.60
C ASN A 296 9.15 3.65 10.55
N VAL A 297 8.55 2.70 9.84
CA VAL A 297 7.12 2.43 9.82
C VAL A 297 6.83 1.17 10.62
N ASP A 298 5.80 1.21 11.49
CA ASP A 298 5.26 -0.02 12.07
C ASP A 298 4.54 -0.79 10.95
N LEU A 299 5.23 -1.79 10.42
CA LEU A 299 4.74 -2.67 9.38
C LEU A 299 4.97 -4.13 9.82
N GLN A 300 3.88 -4.90 9.83
CA GLN A 300 3.93 -6.34 10.07
C GLN A 300 3.63 -7.07 8.77
N THR A 301 4.68 -7.64 8.19
CA THR A 301 4.57 -8.53 7.05
C THR A 301 4.47 -9.97 7.54
N LYS A 302 3.63 -10.78 6.90
CA LYS A 302 3.58 -12.22 7.15
C LYS A 302 4.60 -12.93 6.27
N ALA A 303 5.41 -13.79 6.86
CA ALA A 303 6.41 -14.57 6.12
C ALA A 303 5.74 -15.35 4.97
N GLY A 304 6.27 -15.21 3.76
CA GLY A 304 5.73 -15.85 2.55
C GLY A 304 4.53 -15.15 1.90
N GLN A 305 4.07 -14.01 2.43
CA GLN A 305 3.03 -13.19 1.79
C GLN A 305 3.61 -11.91 1.20
N ALA A 306 3.52 -11.78 -0.12
CA ALA A 306 3.96 -10.59 -0.86
C ALA A 306 3.04 -9.38 -0.65
N SER A 307 1.78 -9.58 -0.30
CA SER A 307 0.83 -8.52 0.00
C SER A 307 -0.03 -8.86 1.21
N GLY A 308 -0.62 -7.84 1.82
CA GLY A 308 -1.51 -8.02 2.95
C GLY A 308 -2.10 -6.71 3.42
N TYR A 309 -3.01 -6.82 4.38
CA TYR A 309 -3.56 -5.67 5.08
C TYR A 309 -3.87 -6.02 6.53
N ARG A 310 -3.94 -4.99 7.36
CA ARG A 310 -4.33 -5.10 8.76
C ARG A 310 -5.06 -3.84 9.22
N THR A 311 -5.87 -4.00 10.25
CA THR A 311 -6.45 -2.87 10.97
C THR A 311 -5.50 -2.45 12.09
N LEU A 312 -5.25 -1.15 12.17
CA LEU A 312 -4.50 -0.47 13.21
C LEU A 312 -5.48 0.23 14.19
N PRO A 313 -5.01 0.70 15.35
CA PRO A 313 -5.82 1.51 16.26
C PRO A 313 -6.45 2.72 15.56
N ASN A 314 -7.49 3.29 16.16
CA ASN A 314 -8.20 4.48 15.67
C ASN A 314 -8.88 4.28 14.30
N SER A 315 -9.30 3.08 13.94
CA SER A 315 -10.01 2.81 12.67
C SER A 315 -9.16 3.10 11.42
N LEU A 316 -7.85 2.85 11.51
CA LEU A 316 -6.91 2.98 10.41
C LEU A 316 -6.70 1.60 9.76
N ILE A 317 -6.73 1.51 8.43
CA ILE A 317 -6.36 0.28 7.70
C ILE A 317 -5.01 0.52 7.03
N GLN A 318 -4.08 -0.42 7.20
CA GLN A 318 -2.79 -0.43 6.53
C GLN A 318 -2.78 -1.59 5.53
N GLY A 319 -2.69 -1.27 4.24
CA GLY A 319 -2.41 -2.23 3.16
C GLY A 319 -0.95 -2.13 2.74
N TYR A 320 -0.37 -3.25 2.31
CA TYR A 320 1.01 -3.28 1.82
C TYR A 320 1.19 -4.27 0.68
N CYS A 321 2.21 -4.03 -0.14
CA CYS A 321 2.71 -4.99 -1.11
C CYS A 321 4.22 -4.85 -1.30
N LEU A 322 4.93 -5.98 -1.27
CA LEU A 322 6.33 -6.15 -1.60
C LEU A 322 6.52 -6.05 -3.11
N THR A 323 7.63 -5.44 -3.52
CA THR A 323 8.14 -5.47 -4.89
C THR A 323 8.07 -6.88 -5.50
N PRO A 324 7.37 -7.09 -6.62
CA PRO A 324 7.41 -8.36 -7.35
C PRO A 324 8.68 -8.52 -8.19
N GLY A 325 9.45 -7.44 -8.39
CA GLY A 325 10.51 -7.38 -9.40
C GLY A 325 9.93 -7.20 -10.82
N PHE A 326 10.81 -7.05 -11.79
CA PHE A 326 10.43 -6.87 -13.19
C PHE A 326 11.48 -7.47 -14.14
N GLU A 327 11.04 -8.37 -15.03
CA GLU A 327 11.92 -9.07 -15.98
C GLU A 327 13.11 -9.77 -15.28
N THR A 328 14.34 -9.26 -15.47
CA THR A 328 15.57 -9.79 -14.86
C THR A 328 16.01 -9.02 -13.62
N TYR A 329 15.26 -7.99 -13.21
CA TYR A 329 15.49 -7.24 -11.97
C TYR A 329 14.65 -7.82 -10.84
N PRO A 330 15.28 -8.36 -9.78
CA PRO A 330 14.57 -9.06 -8.70
C PRO A 330 13.81 -8.13 -7.74
N GLY A 331 13.96 -6.80 -7.88
CA GLY A 331 13.46 -5.84 -6.90
C GLY A 331 14.43 -5.62 -5.72
N MET A 332 14.24 -4.53 -4.98
CA MET A 332 15.08 -4.17 -3.82
C MET A 332 14.55 -4.71 -2.47
N GLY A 333 13.49 -5.52 -2.49
CA GLY A 333 12.74 -5.87 -1.29
C GLY A 333 11.94 -4.71 -0.68
N TRP A 334 11.74 -3.62 -1.43
CA TRP A 334 10.93 -2.47 -1.01
C TRP A 334 9.44 -2.78 -1.02
N LEU A 335 8.67 -2.01 -0.25
CA LEU A 335 7.22 -2.17 -0.16
C LEU A 335 6.48 -0.87 -0.47
N GLY A 336 5.39 -0.99 -1.22
CA GLY A 336 4.32 0.02 -1.21
C GLY A 336 3.47 -0.18 0.03
N VAL A 337 3.17 0.91 0.75
CA VAL A 337 2.35 0.88 1.96
C VAL A 337 1.33 2.01 1.89
N ILE A 338 0.06 1.69 2.09
CA ILE A 338 -1.02 2.67 2.10
C ILE A 338 -1.79 2.54 3.41
N GLU A 339 -1.88 3.64 4.13
CA GLU A 339 -2.67 3.76 5.34
C GLU A 339 -3.87 4.66 5.08
N GLN A 340 -5.07 4.16 5.33
CA GLN A 340 -6.30 4.92 5.14
C GLN A 340 -7.14 4.91 6.41
N GLN A 341 -7.42 6.10 6.92
CA GLN A 341 -8.36 6.32 8.01
C GLN A 341 -9.75 5.92 7.51
N LEU A 342 -10.53 5.18 8.29
CA LEU A 342 -11.92 4.91 7.93
C LEU A 342 -12.80 6.14 8.18
N PRO A 343 -13.87 6.34 7.39
CA PRO A 343 -14.83 7.40 7.66
C PRO A 343 -15.37 7.20 9.07
N ALA A 344 -15.60 8.28 9.80
CA ALA A 344 -16.45 8.20 10.98
C ALA A 344 -17.81 7.70 10.48
N ILE A 345 -18.23 6.52 10.94
CA ILE A 345 -19.62 6.12 10.77
C ILE A 345 -20.37 7.12 11.65
N GLU A 346 -21.00 8.12 11.05
CA GLU A 346 -21.96 8.96 11.77
C GLU A 346 -23.04 8.00 12.31
N VAL A 347 -23.05 7.81 13.63
CA VAL A 347 -23.97 6.95 14.36
C VAL A 347 -25.26 7.69 14.63
#